data_AF-A0A522N5X6-F1
#
_entry.id   AF-A0A522N5X6-F1
#
_cell.length_a   1.000
_cell.length_b   1.000
_cell.length_c   1.000
_cell.angle_alpha   90.00
_cell.angle_beta   90.00
_cell.angle_gamma   90.00
#
_symmetry.space_group_name_H-M   'P 1'
#
loop_
_entity.id
_entity.type
_entity.pdbx_description
1 polymer ?
#
loop_
_entity_poly.entity_id
_entity_poly.type
_entity_poly.pdbx_seq_one_letter_code
_entity_poly.pdbx_strand_id
1 'polypeptide(L)'
;MDIGTFLLILAFSYGIGVFWYDLLPGQLSSQTWRAAAYPFAAIVIAEAWLPYGPAVGGLHITSAVIAALIGVIIDWIVYTYRHPAMVAAPELRVSAASTH
;
A
#
# COMPACT_ATOMS: atom_id res chain seq x y z
N MET A 1 -8.80 3.44 -21.16
CA MET A 1 -8.77 2.21 -20.34
C MET A 1 -10.16 1.62 -20.33
N ASP A 2 -10.29 0.31 -20.50
CA ASP A 2 -11.58 -0.38 -20.43
C ASP A 2 -12.11 -0.42 -18.98
N ILE A 3 -13.44 -0.50 -18.81
CA ILE A 3 -14.09 -0.57 -17.49
C ILE A 3 -13.62 -1.80 -16.70
N GLY A 4 -13.38 -2.93 -17.38
CA GLY A 4 -12.87 -4.16 -16.76
C GLY A 4 -11.46 -3.97 -16.21
N THR A 5 -10.56 -3.36 -17.00
CA THR A 5 -9.21 -3.03 -16.55
C THR A 5 -9.21 -2.04 -15.39
N PHE A 6 -10.13 -1.06 -15.38
CA PHE A 6 -10.27 -0.13 -14.26
C PHE A 6 -10.66 -0.86 -12.96
N LEU A 7 -11.67 -1.73 -13.02
CA LEU A 7 -12.09 -2.52 -11.86
C LEU A 7 -11.00 -3.48 -11.40
N LEU A 8 -10.25 -4.07 -12.34
CA LEU A 8 -9.09 -4.90 -12.04
C LEU A 8 -8.03 -4.10 -11.29
N ILE A 9 -7.66 -2.91 -11.77
CA ILE A 9 -6.68 -2.04 -11.10
C ILE A 9 -7.16 -1.66 -9.71
N LEU A 10 -8.44 -1.33 -9.55
CA LEU A 10 -9.01 -0.96 -8.25
C LEU A 10 -8.97 -2.12 -7.24
N ALA A 11 -9.38 -3.32 -7.67
CA ALA A 11 -9.35 -4.51 -6.82
C ALA A 11 -7.90 -4.93 -6.50
N PHE A 12 -7.03 -4.91 -7.51
CA PHE A 12 -5.62 -5.23 -7.37
C PHE A 12 -4.91 -4.25 -6.44
N SER A 13 -5.15 -2.94 -6.61
CA SER A 13 -4.54 -1.89 -5.79
C SER A 13 -4.95 -2.00 -4.33
N TYR A 14 -6.20 -2.38 -4.05
CA TYR A 14 -6.65 -2.63 -2.69
C TYR A 14 -5.96 -3.86 -2.08
N GLY A 15 -5.98 -5.00 -2.77
CA GLY A 15 -5.37 -6.24 -2.27
C GLY A 15 -3.86 -6.11 -2.06
N ILE A 16 -3.14 -5.58 -3.04
CA ILE A 16 -1.69 -5.39 -2.93
C ILE A 16 -1.33 -4.28 -1.93
N GLY A 17 -2.17 -3.25 -1.82
CA GLY A 17 -2.02 -2.20 -0.84
C GLY A 17 -2.06 -2.76 0.58
N VAL A 18 -3.13 -3.49 0.93
CA VAL A 18 -3.25 -4.18 2.22
C VAL A 18 -2.04 -5.07 2.50
N PHE A 19 -1.63 -5.89 1.51
CA PHE A 19 -0.45 -6.74 1.62
C PHE A 19 0.83 -5.95 1.97
N TRP A 20 1.08 -4.83 1.31
CA TRP A 20 2.27 -4.01 1.59
C TRP A 20 2.21 -3.30 2.94
N TYR A 21 1.04 -2.82 3.35
CA TYR A 21 0.88 -2.22 4.69
C TYR A 21 1.08 -3.24 5.81
N ASP A 22 0.65 -4.50 5.63
CA ASP A 22 0.90 -5.56 6.61
C ASP A 22 2.39 -5.89 6.77
N LEU A 23 3.20 -5.66 5.72
CA LEU A 23 4.65 -5.89 5.76
C LEU A 23 5.44 -4.70 6.31
N LEU A 24 4.92 -3.48 6.22
CA LEU A 24 5.60 -2.29 6.72
C LEU A 24 5.39 -2.14 8.23
N PRO A 25 6.42 -1.72 8.99
CA PRO A 25 6.32 -1.53 10.44
C PRO A 25 5.44 -0.33 10.87
N GLY A 26 4.67 0.25 9.94
CA GLY A 26 3.75 1.35 10.21
C GLY A 26 2.34 0.83 10.42
N GLN A 27 1.73 1.17 11.56
CA GLN A 27 0.31 0.91 11.81
C GLN A 27 -0.52 1.38 10.60
N LEU A 28 -1.40 0.50 10.10
CA LEU A 28 -2.45 0.88 9.15
C LEU A 28 -3.07 2.19 9.61
N SER A 29 -3.04 3.20 8.72
CA SER A 29 -3.85 4.39 8.93
C SER A 29 -5.26 3.93 9.30
N SER A 30 -5.87 4.55 10.30
CA SER A 30 -7.27 4.28 10.71
C SER A 30 -8.29 4.41 9.57
N GLN A 31 -7.85 4.90 8.40
CA GLN A 31 -8.63 5.07 7.19
C GLN A 31 -8.30 3.99 6.16
N THR A 32 -9.11 2.93 6.14
CA THR A 32 -8.99 1.76 5.24
C THR A 32 -8.91 2.13 3.75
N TRP A 33 -9.50 3.26 3.33
CA TRP A 33 -9.49 3.69 1.93
C TRP A 33 -8.10 4.14 1.44
N ARG A 34 -7.22 4.58 2.36
CA ARG A 34 -5.84 4.99 2.00
C ARG A 34 -4.98 3.83 1.53
N ALA A 35 -5.32 2.61 1.98
CA ALA A 35 -4.63 1.40 1.58
C ALA A 35 -4.65 1.20 0.06
N ALA A 36 -5.70 1.66 -0.63
CA ALA A 36 -5.82 1.56 -2.08
C ALA A 36 -5.44 2.85 -2.81
N ALA A 37 -5.66 4.03 -2.24
CA ALA A 37 -5.60 5.29 -2.99
C ALA A 37 -4.22 5.59 -3.60
N TYR A 38 -3.15 5.48 -2.80
CA TYR A 38 -1.79 5.72 -3.27
C TYR A 38 -1.28 4.62 -4.21
N PRO A 39 -1.48 3.32 -3.90
CA PRO A 39 -1.17 2.25 -4.86
C PRO A 39 -1.93 2.40 -6.17
N PHE A 40 -3.21 2.73 -6.13
CA PHE A 40 -4.03 2.93 -7.31
C PHE A 40 -3.47 4.03 -8.20
N ALA A 41 -3.22 5.22 -7.64
CA ALA A 41 -2.67 6.34 -8.39
C ALA A 41 -1.29 6.00 -8.99
N ALA A 42 -0.43 5.34 -8.22
CA ALA A 42 0.88 4.92 -8.69
C ALA A 42 0.79 3.89 -9.83
N ILE A 43 -0.09 2.89 -9.71
CA ILE A 43 -0.32 1.89 -10.77
C ILE A 43 -0.82 2.55 -12.05
N VAL A 44 -1.80 3.46 -11.95
CA VAL A 44 -2.33 4.17 -13.13
C VAL A 44 -1.25 4.99 -13.82
N ILE A 45 -0.38 5.67 -13.05
CA ILE A 45 0.76 6.41 -13.61
C ILE A 45 1.76 5.45 -14.25
N ALA A 46 2.12 4.35 -13.59
CA ALA A 46 3.07 3.39 -14.14
C ALA A 46 2.55 2.71 -15.40
N GLU A 47 1.26 2.40 -15.48
CA GLU A 47 0.64 1.82 -16.67
C GLU A 47 0.67 2.81 -17.85
N ALA A 48 0.57 4.11 -17.59
CA ALA A 48 0.62 5.13 -18.63
C ALA A 48 2.05 5.47 -19.11
N TRP A 49 3.06 5.34 -18.25
CA TRP A 49 4.43 5.81 -18.54
C TRP A 49 5.43 4.69 -18.74
N LEU A 50 5.26 3.55 -18.06
CA LEU A 50 6.20 2.44 -18.08
C LEU A 50 5.46 1.09 -17.98
N PRO A 51 4.64 0.71 -18.98
CA PRO A 51 3.98 -0.59 -19.03
C PRO A 51 5.01 -1.70 -19.31
N TYR A 52 5.46 -2.40 -18.27
CA TYR A 52 6.53 -3.39 -18.34
C TYR A 52 6.12 -4.70 -17.67
N GLY A 53 6.49 -5.81 -18.31
CA GLY A 53 6.21 -7.17 -17.84
C GLY A 53 4.96 -7.79 -18.48
N PRO A 54 4.50 -8.96 -17.98
CA PRO A 54 3.34 -9.64 -18.53
C PRO A 54 2.05 -8.86 -18.24
N ALA A 55 1.21 -8.71 -19.26
CA ALA A 55 -0.09 -8.07 -19.16
C ALA A 55 -1.18 -9.10 -18.82
N VAL A 56 -2.02 -8.79 -17.83
CA VAL A 56 -3.20 -9.58 -17.46
C VAL A 56 -4.40 -8.65 -17.45
N GLY A 57 -5.41 -8.92 -18.28
CA GLY A 57 -6.60 -8.05 -18.35
C GLY A 57 -6.30 -6.60 -18.73
N GLY A 58 -5.18 -6.35 -19.43
CA GLY A 58 -4.71 -5.00 -19.79
C GLY A 58 -3.88 -4.28 -18.73
N LEU A 59 -3.49 -4.97 -17.64
CA LEU A 59 -2.61 -4.44 -16.59
C LEU A 59 -1.24 -5.11 -16.62
N HIS A 60 -0.16 -4.34 -16.69
CA HIS A 60 1.20 -4.88 -16.64
C HIS A 60 1.61 -5.19 -15.20
N ILE A 61 1.67 -6.47 -14.85
CA ILE A 61 1.77 -6.93 -13.45
C ILE A 61 3.06 -6.45 -12.77
N THR A 62 4.19 -6.51 -13.47
CA THR A 62 5.48 -6.08 -12.90
C THR A 62 5.45 -4.60 -12.56
N SER A 63 5.01 -3.75 -13.49
CA SER A 63 4.82 -2.33 -13.25
C SER A 63 3.82 -2.07 -12.13
N ALA A 64 2.71 -2.80 -12.10
CA ALA A 64 1.68 -2.63 -11.08
C ALA A 64 2.18 -2.93 -9.67
N VAL A 65 2.93 -4.03 -9.48
CA VAL A 65 3.48 -4.42 -8.18
C VAL A 65 4.52 -3.40 -7.69
N ILE A 66 5.45 -2.99 -8.57
CA ILE A 66 6.50 -2.02 -8.22
C ILE A 66 5.88 -0.66 -7.92
N ALA A 67 4.95 -0.20 -8.74
CA ALA A 67 4.28 1.08 -8.55
C ALA A 67 3.45 1.09 -7.27
N ALA A 68 2.75 -0.01 -6.97
CA ALA A 68 2.02 -0.14 -5.72
C ALA A 68 2.93 0.00 -4.50
N LEU A 69 4.09 -0.69 -4.51
CA LEU A 69 5.07 -0.57 -3.44
C LEU A 69 5.56 0.88 -3.26
N ILE A 70 5.90 1.56 -4.36
CA ILE A 70 6.29 2.98 -4.33
C ILE A 70 5.17 3.84 -3.75
N GLY A 71 3.92 3.60 -4.17
CA GLY A 71 2.75 4.32 -3.65
C GLY A 71 2.59 4.16 -2.14
N VAL A 72 2.70 2.93 -1.62
CA VAL A 72 2.64 2.67 -0.17
C VAL A 72 3.79 3.35 0.56
N ILE A 73 5.02 3.29 0.03
CA ILE A 73 6.18 3.95 0.66
C ILE A 73 5.97 5.47 0.73
N ILE A 74 5.48 6.10 -0.34
CA ILE A 74 5.18 7.54 -0.36
C ILE A 74 4.11 7.88 0.68
N ASP A 75 3.01 7.13 0.73
CA ASP A 75 1.96 7.36 1.73
C ASP A 75 2.48 7.21 3.15
N TRP A 76 3.27 6.17 3.40
CA TRP A 76 3.87 5.90 4.71
C TRP A 76 4.81 7.03 5.14
N ILE A 77 5.66 7.53 4.23
CA ILE A 77 6.54 8.67 4.47
C ILE A 77 5.69 9.91 4.81
N VAL A 78 4.67 10.22 3.99
CA VAL A 78 3.78 11.37 4.20
C VAL A 78 3.05 11.27 5.54
N TYR A 79 2.60 10.08 5.91
CA TYR A 79 1.92 9.82 7.18
C TYR A 79 2.86 9.99 8.37
N THR A 80 4.06 9.43 8.28
CA THR A 80 5.11 9.51 9.31
C THR A 80 5.52 10.96 9.58
N TYR A 81 5.73 11.76 8.51
CA TYR A 81 6.06 13.17 8.66
C TYR A 81 4.92 14.00 9.26
N ARG A 82 3.67 13.67 8.95
CA ARG A 82 2.50 14.38 9.50
C ARG A 82 2.22 14.02 10.95
N HIS A 83 2.58 12.81 11.39
CA HIS A 83 2.27 12.29 12.72
C HIS A 83 3.49 11.63 13.39
N PRO A 84 4.56 12.40 13.68
CA PRO A 84 5.83 11.85 14.19
C PRO A 84 5.69 11.16 15.56
N ALA A 85 4.70 11.52 16.37
CA ALA A 85 4.47 10.95 17.70
C ALA A 85 3.90 9.52 17.71
N MET A 86 3.43 8.99 16.56
CA MET A 86 2.83 7.64 16.48
C MET A 86 3.84 6.54 16.10
N VAL A 87 5.09 6.88 15.77
CA VAL A 87 6.11 5.91 15.32
C VAL A 87 6.93 5.34 16.50
N ALA A 88 6.74 5.85 17.72
CA ALA A 88 7.45 5.40 18.91
C ALA A 88 6.53 4.68 19.91
N ALA A 89 6.04 3.49 19.53
CA ALA A 89 5.76 2.42 20.47
C ALA A 89 5.59 1.10 19.69
N PRO A 90 6.69 0.39 19.37
CA PRO A 90 6.58 -1.07 19.36
C PRO A 90 6.01 -1.41 20.73
N GLU A 91 4.86 -2.08 20.79
CA GLU A 91 4.33 -2.57 22.05
C GLU A 91 5.41 -3.44 22.71
N LEU A 92 6.18 -2.85 23.62
CA LEU A 92 6.75 -3.54 24.75
C LEU A 92 5.51 -4.04 25.51
N ARG A 93 4.97 -5.18 25.06
CA ARG A 93 4.14 -6.03 25.90
C ARG A 93 5.02 -6.41 27.07
N VAL A 94 4.95 -5.57 28.07
CA VAL A 94 5.41 -5.80 29.41
C VAL A 94 4.72 -7.09 29.86
N SER A 95 5.39 -8.23 29.64
CA SER A 95 5.20 -9.48 30.40
C SER A 95 5.67 -9.30 31.85
N ALA A 96 5.46 -8.13 32.45
CA ALA A 96 5.62 -7.88 33.88
C ALA A 96 4.23 -7.71 34.50
N ALA A 97 3.42 -8.78 34.45
CA ALA A 97 2.21 -8.92 35.26
C ALA A 97 1.73 -10.38 35.26
N SER A 98 2.50 -11.28 35.89
CA SER A 98 1.96 -12.48 36.56
C SER A 98 3.05 -13.15 37.39
N THR A 99 3.53 -12.42 38.40
CA THR A 99 3.99 -13.05 39.64
C THR A 99 2.85 -12.91 40.63
N HIS A 100 2.14 -13.99 40.87
CA HIS A 100 1.39 -14.25 42.11
C HIS A 100 1.28 -15.76 42.32
#